data_AF-A0A395KZY4-F1
#
_entry.id   AF-A0A395KZY4-F1
#
_cell.length_a   1.000
_cell.length_b   1.000
_cell.length_c   1.000
_cell.angle_alpha   90.00
_cell.angle_beta   90.00
_cell.angle_gamma   90.00
#
_symmetry.space_group_name_H-M   'P 1'
#
loop_
_entity.id
_entity.type
_entity.pdbx_description
1 polymer ?
#
loop_
_entity_poly.entity_id
_entity_poly.type
_entity_poly.pdbx_seq_one_letter_code
_entity_poly.pdbx_strand_id
1 'polypeptide(L)' 'MSFKYSHTFPISGPNKLPRFKDWAAQNLPGVAVSLPPQVPVKSTALTVRLKSIDDRDALMAKLEGASF' A
#
# COMPACT_ATOMS: atom_id res chain seq x y z
N MET A 1 -5.92 -16.38 7.22
CA MET A 1 -6.46 -15.20 6.50
C MET A 1 -5.69 -15.04 5.20
N SER A 2 -6.35 -15.11 4.05
CA SER A 2 -5.71 -15.04 2.73
C SER A 2 -5.85 -13.64 2.15
N PHE A 3 -4.72 -12.95 1.93
CA PHE A 3 -4.70 -11.71 1.16
C PHE A 3 -4.67 -12.08 -0.33
N LYS A 4 -5.84 -12.09 -0.97
CA LYS A 4 -6.00 -12.54 -2.36
C LYS A 4 -5.77 -11.42 -3.38
N TYR A 5 -5.84 -10.17 -2.96
CA TYR A 5 -5.72 -9.02 -3.85
C TYR A 5 -4.36 -8.37 -3.66
N SER A 6 -3.74 -7.95 -4.77
CA SER A 6 -2.53 -7.15 -4.76
C SER A 6 -2.72 -5.90 -5.59
N HIS A 7 -2.15 -4.80 -5.13
CA HIS A 7 -2.09 -3.57 -5.87
C HIS A 7 -0.66 -3.05 -5.88
N THR A 8 -0.15 -2.74 -7.07
CA THR A 8 1.19 -2.18 -7.26
C THR A 8 1.04 -0.75 -7.71
N PHE A 9 1.66 0.17 -6.97
CA PHE A 9 1.67 1.58 -7.32
C PHE A 9 3.10 2.12 -7.31
N PRO A 10 3.35 3.18 -8.10
CA PRO A 10 4.66 3.83 -8.12
C PRO A 10 4.90 4.55 -6.79
N ILE A 11 6.07 4.33 -6.21
CA ILE A 11 6.52 5.03 -4.99
C ILE A 11 8.03 5.25 -5.07
N SER A 12 8.46 6.45 -4.71
CA SER A 12 9.86 6.85 -4.76
C SER A 12 10.39 7.19 -3.37
N GLY A 13 11.73 7.23 -3.26
CA GLY A 13 12.41 7.64 -2.02
C GLY A 13 12.65 6.54 -0.98
N PRO A 14 13.31 6.90 0.14
CA PRO A 14 13.63 6.00 1.25
C PRO A 14 12.41 5.72 2.14
N ASN A 15 12.52 4.72 3.02
CA ASN A 15 11.52 4.41 4.06
C ASN A 15 10.09 4.19 3.54
N LYS A 16 9.96 3.55 2.37
CA LYS A 16 8.67 3.30 1.70
C LYS A 16 7.66 2.54 2.57
N LEU A 17 8.12 1.51 3.28
CA LEU A 17 7.27 0.68 4.13
C LEU A 17 6.69 1.48 5.33
N PRO A 18 7.51 2.18 6.15
CA PRO A 18 6.99 3.08 7.18
C PRO A 18 6.06 4.17 6.64
N ARG A 19 6.46 4.88 5.57
CA ARG A 19 5.65 5.96 4.98
C ARG A 19 4.28 5.46 4.53
N PHE A 20 4.23 4.31 3.86
CA PHE A 20 2.96 3.73 3.45
C PHE A 20 2.13 3.29 4.66
N LYS A 21 2.75 2.73 5.69
CA LYS A 21 2.04 2.32 6.91
C LYS A 21 1.42 3.52 7.64
N ASP A 22 2.15 4.61 7.77
CA ASP A 22 1.65 5.84 8.38
C ASP A 22 0.53 6.47 7.54
N TRP A 23 0.71 6.51 6.22
CA TRP A 23 -0.32 6.98 5.30
C TRP A 23 -1.59 6.12 5.37
N ALA A 24 -1.45 4.79 5.39
CA ALA A 24 -2.57 3.86 5.48
C ALA A 24 -3.30 4.00 6.82
N ALA A 25 -2.57 4.21 7.93
CA ALA A 25 -3.17 4.46 9.23
C ALA A 25 -4.01 5.76 9.26
N GLN A 26 -3.58 6.80 8.53
CA GLN A 26 -4.28 8.08 8.46
C GLN A 26 -5.46 8.08 7.48
N ASN A 27 -5.31 7.45 6.32
CA ASN A 27 -6.28 7.53 5.22
C ASN A 27 -7.26 6.34 5.19
N LEU A 28 -6.86 5.20 5.73
CA LEU A 28 -7.58 3.93 5.69
C LEU A 28 -7.62 3.25 7.07
N PRO A 29 -8.13 3.93 8.12
CA PRO A 29 -8.25 3.32 9.44
C PRO A 29 -9.15 2.07 9.36
N GLY A 30 -8.60 0.91 9.70
CA GLY A 30 -9.33 -0.38 9.71
C GLY A 30 -9.10 -1.27 8.49
N VAL A 31 -8.39 -0.81 7.45
CA VAL A 31 -8.05 -1.67 6.30
C VAL A 31 -6.88 -2.57 6.65
N ALA A 32 -7.08 -3.88 6.50
CA ALA A 32 -6.02 -4.85 6.71
C ALA A 32 -5.09 -4.91 5.49
N VAL A 33 -3.99 -4.16 5.55
CA VAL A 33 -2.92 -4.18 4.54
C VAL A 33 -1.81 -5.16 4.93
N SER A 34 -1.37 -5.96 3.97
CA SER A 34 -0.19 -6.83 4.09
C SER A 34 0.91 -6.30 3.20
N LEU A 35 2.02 -5.92 3.83
CA LEU A 35 3.19 -5.38 3.14
C LEU A 35 4.25 -6.45 2.87
N PRO A 36 5.09 -6.26 1.84
CA PRO A 36 6.26 -7.10 1.64
C PRO A 36 7.22 -6.94 2.83
N PRO A 37 7.93 -8.01 3.24
CA PRO A 37 8.89 -7.94 4.34
C PRO A 37 10.08 -7.03 4.00
N GLN A 38 10.46 -6.95 2.72
CA GLN A 38 11.54 -6.09 2.25
C GLN A 38 11.20 -5.55 0.86
N VAL A 39 11.44 -4.25 0.68
CA VAL A 39 11.28 -3.57 -0.60
C VAL A 39 12.63 -2.91 -0.93
N PRO A 40 13.22 -3.18 -2.10
CA PRO A 40 14.49 -2.57 -2.46
C PRO A 40 14.42 -1.05 -2.41
N VAL A 41 15.47 -0.40 -1.90
CA VAL A 41 15.56 1.06 -1.81
C VAL A 41 15.43 1.71 -3.20
N LYS A 42 15.98 1.06 -4.23
CA LYS A 42 15.89 1.49 -5.63
C LYS A 42 14.57 1.14 -6.33
N SER A 43 13.70 0.33 -5.71
CA SER A 43 12.43 -0.06 -6.33
C SER A 43 11.55 1.18 -6.47
N THR A 44 11.06 1.47 -7.67
CA THR A 44 10.12 2.56 -7.93
C THR A 44 8.67 2.13 -7.79
N ALA A 45 8.44 0.89 -7.35
CA ALA A 45 7.11 0.31 -7.16
C ALA A 45 7.01 -0.41 -5.81
N LEU A 46 5.83 -0.33 -5.20
CA LEU A 46 5.46 -1.06 -3.99
C LEU A 46 4.18 -1.85 -4.25
N THR A 47 4.26 -3.15 -3.97
CA THR A 47 3.11 -4.05 -4.04
C THR A 47 2.54 -4.25 -2.65
N VAL A 48 1.27 -3.91 -2.47
CA VAL A 48 0.53 -4.09 -1.22
C VAL A 48 -0.51 -5.17 -1.44
N ARG A 49 -0.69 -6.06 -0.46
CA ARG A 49 -1.69 -7.12 -0.48
C ARG A 49 -2.86 -6.77 0.42
N LEU A 50 -4.07 -7.09 -0.03
CA LEU A 50 -5.34 -6.75 0.60
C LEU A 50 -6.23 -7.98 0.72
N LYS A 51 -7.16 -7.94 1.68
CA LYS A 51 -8.07 -9.06 1.95
C LYS A 51 -9.28 -9.03 1.04
N SER A 52 -9.87 -7.86 0.87
CA SER A 52 -11.11 -7.67 0.11
C SER A 52 -10.90 -6.84 -1.14
N ILE A 53 -11.85 -6.94 -2.08
CA ILE A 53 -11.89 -6.08 -3.25
C ILE A 53 -12.29 -4.65 -2.86
N ASP A 54 -13.18 -4.48 -1.88
CA ASP A 54 -13.56 -3.16 -1.35
C ASP A 54 -12.35 -2.41 -0.77
N ASP A 55 -11.48 -3.11 -0.03
CA ASP A 55 -10.22 -2.56 0.48
C ASP A 55 -9.33 -2.07 -0.67
N ARG A 56 -9.33 -2.80 -1.79
CA ARG A 56 -8.53 -2.48 -2.98
C ARG A 56 -9.07 -1.25 -3.68
N ASP A 57 -10.39 -1.14 -3.83
CA ASP A 57 -11.02 0.00 -4.49
C ASP A 57 -10.87 1.26 -3.64
N ALA A 58 -11.04 1.16 -2.31
CA ALA A 58 -10.76 2.26 -1.38
C ALA A 58 -9.29 2.71 -1.43
N LEU A 59 -8.36 1.75 -1.50
CA LEU A 59 -6.94 2.03 -1.63
C LEU A 59 -6.61 2.68 -2.97
N MET A 60 -7.14 2.17 -4.09
CA MET A 60 -6.94 2.77 -5.42
C MET A 60 -7.48 4.20 -5.47
N ALA A 61 -8.70 4.43 -4.98
CA ALA A 61 -9.31 5.76 -4.95
C ALA A 61 -8.51 6.77 -4.11
N LYS A 62 -7.92 6.33 -2.99
CA LYS A 62 -7.06 7.17 -2.15
C LYS A 62 -5.66 7.37 -2.75
N LEU A 63 -5.12 6.37 -3.42
CA LEU A 63 -3.81 6.43 -4.08
C LEU A 63 -3.82 7.35 -5.31
N GLU A 64 -4.96 7.47 -6.02
CA GLU A 64 -5.09 8.32 -7.21
C GLU A 64 -4.76 9.80 -6.93
N GLY A 65 -4.91 10.25 -5.67
CA GLY A 65 -4.52 11.60 -5.22
C GLY A 65 -3.27 11.65 -4.33
N ALA A 66 -2.64 10.51 -4.02
CA ALA A 66 -1.50 10.44 -3.10
C ALA A 66 -0.18 10.33 -3.88
N SER A 67 0.71 11.30 -3.70
CA SER A 67 2.06 11.28 -4.29
C SER A 67 3.09 10.82 -3.25
N PHE A 68 3.92 9.82 -3.58
CA PHE A 68 4.90 9.21 -2.66
C PHE A 68 6.36 9.30 -3.10
#